data_AF-A0A2H0J294-F1
#
_entry.id   AF-A0A2H0J294-F1
#
_cell.length_a   1.000
_cell.length_b   1.000
_cell.length_c   1.000
_cell.angle_alpha   90.00
_cell.angle_beta   90.00
_cell.angle_gamma   90.00
#
_symmetry.space_group_name_H-M   'P 1'
#
loop_
_entity.id
_entity.type
_entity.pdbx_description
1 polymer ?
#
loop_
_entity_poly.entity_id
_entity_poly.type
_entity_poly.pdbx_seq_one_letter_code
_entity_poly.pdbx_strand_id
1 'polypeptide(L)'
;MNSFAKSFTLTACALAASALITACGGGATTDTVPPTVAITAAADTGGAVKFTFTFSEDVGTSFDAADVVITGGTSATSVTRVDATHYTLLVTPSGSGAVTVNVAAAKFKDIANNDNTASASSTFTTSTDTLLASFDETTALAFVGFNGGEGSAVVAGPTGGSANAAKVLRTGGDPWAGAKVTVSA
;
A
#
# COMPACT_ATOMS: atom_id res chain seq x y z
N MET A 1 52.72 -68.17 -14.01
CA MET A 1 52.97 -68.04 -12.55
C MET A 1 52.59 -66.63 -12.12
N ASN A 2 51.34 -66.58 -11.66
CA ASN A 2 50.53 -65.61 -10.94
C ASN A 2 51.16 -64.26 -10.56
N SER A 3 50.66 -63.19 -11.18
CA SER A 3 50.75 -61.82 -10.67
C SER A 3 49.79 -61.67 -9.49
N PHE A 4 50.31 -61.43 -8.29
CA PHE A 4 49.50 -61.06 -7.12
C PHE A 4 49.21 -59.56 -7.17
N ALA A 5 48.02 -59.18 -7.65
CA ALA A 5 47.50 -57.84 -7.42
C ALA A 5 47.13 -57.71 -5.94
N LYS A 6 47.82 -56.83 -5.20
CA LYS A 6 47.38 -56.41 -3.86
C LYS A 6 46.27 -55.37 -4.03
N SER A 7 45.02 -55.83 -3.93
CA SER A 7 43.85 -54.96 -3.85
C SER A 7 43.77 -54.31 -2.46
N PHE A 8 43.86 -52.99 -2.39
CA PHE A 8 43.55 -52.24 -1.18
C PHE A 8 42.05 -51.92 -1.20
N THR A 9 41.28 -52.50 -0.29
CA THR A 9 39.85 -52.20 -0.14
C THR A 9 39.74 -50.79 0.47
N LEU A 10 39.24 -49.81 -0.29
CA LEU A 10 38.86 -48.51 0.25
C LEU A 10 37.55 -48.69 1.03
N THR A 11 37.64 -48.83 2.35
CA THR A 11 36.48 -48.70 3.23
C THR A 11 36.06 -47.24 3.21
N ALA A 12 34.92 -46.95 2.57
CA ALA A 12 34.28 -45.64 2.64
C ALA A 12 33.78 -45.40 4.07
N CYS A 13 34.66 -44.87 4.92
CA CYS A 13 34.32 -44.32 6.22
C CYS A 13 34.49 -42.79 6.16
N ALA A 14 33.38 -42.13 5.82
CA ALA A 14 33.02 -40.74 6.13
C ALA A 14 33.86 -39.56 5.54
N LEU A 15 33.10 -38.55 5.10
CA LEU A 15 33.46 -37.13 4.98
C LEU A 15 34.37 -36.71 3.81
N ALA A 16 33.80 -36.70 2.61
CA ALA A 16 34.11 -35.66 1.61
C ALA A 16 32.94 -35.52 0.62
N ALA A 17 31.74 -35.21 1.12
CA ALA A 17 30.71 -34.65 0.27
C ALA A 17 31.11 -33.20 -0.04
N SER A 18 31.45 -32.96 -1.30
CA SER A 18 31.46 -31.67 -1.99
C SER A 18 32.59 -30.68 -1.68
N ALA A 19 33.81 -31.01 -2.12
CA ALA A 19 34.79 -30.00 -2.51
C ALA A 19 35.25 -30.26 -3.95
N LEU A 20 34.35 -29.96 -4.91
CA LEU A 20 34.65 -30.05 -6.34
C LEU A 20 34.04 -28.86 -7.08
N ILE A 21 34.41 -27.65 -6.68
CA ILE A 21 34.21 -26.43 -7.50
C ILE A 21 35.41 -25.51 -7.28
N THR A 22 36.51 -25.71 -8.03
CA THR A 22 37.55 -24.69 -8.33
C THR A 22 38.38 -25.14 -9.54
N ALA A 23 37.73 -25.59 -10.63
CA ALA A 23 38.49 -25.99 -11.83
C ALA A 23 37.85 -25.61 -13.17
N CYS A 24 36.68 -24.97 -13.20
CA CYS A 24 36.31 -24.12 -14.33
C CYS A 24 36.25 -22.69 -13.82
N GLY A 25 36.71 -21.73 -14.63
CA GLY A 25 36.72 -20.30 -14.30
C GLY A 25 35.32 -19.71 -14.20
N GLY A 26 34.56 -20.10 -13.16
CA GLY A 26 33.44 -19.33 -12.64
C GLY A 26 34.01 -18.34 -11.64
N GLY A 27 34.53 -17.21 -12.13
CA GLY A 27 34.70 -16.06 -11.26
C GLY A 27 33.33 -15.74 -10.70
N ALA A 28 33.09 -16.01 -9.42
CA ALA A 28 31.99 -15.40 -8.70
C ALA A 28 32.26 -13.90 -8.81
N THR A 29 31.57 -13.22 -9.73
CA THR A 29 31.55 -11.77 -9.75
C THR A 29 30.96 -11.38 -8.40
N THR A 30 31.81 -10.89 -7.50
CA THR A 30 31.34 -10.38 -6.22
C THR A 30 30.38 -9.25 -6.55
N ASP A 31 29.12 -9.44 -6.22
CA ASP A 31 28.13 -8.40 -6.36
C ASP A 31 28.34 -7.39 -5.23
N THR A 32 28.57 -6.14 -5.61
CA THR A 32 28.85 -5.02 -4.71
C THR A 32 27.81 -3.91 -4.86
N VAL A 33 26.74 -4.13 -5.65
CA VAL A 33 25.72 -3.12 -5.89
C VAL A 33 24.74 -3.15 -4.73
N PRO A 34 24.54 -2.04 -3.99
CA PRO A 34 23.56 -2.00 -2.92
C PRO A 34 22.12 -2.02 -3.45
N PRO A 35 21.19 -2.73 -2.78
CA PRO A 35 19.80 -2.70 -3.16
C PRO A 35 19.16 -1.35 -2.79
N THR A 36 18.17 -0.94 -3.57
CA THR A 36 17.34 0.25 -3.33
C THR A 36 15.88 -0.14 -3.15
N VAL A 37 15.08 0.75 -2.56
CA VAL A 37 13.63 0.55 -2.41
C VAL A 37 12.87 1.82 -2.79
N ALA A 38 11.80 1.66 -3.57
CA ALA A 38 10.79 2.68 -3.81
C ALA A 38 9.47 2.27 -3.13
N ILE A 39 8.76 3.23 -2.55
CA ILE A 39 7.53 2.97 -1.79
C ILE A 39 6.38 3.71 -2.46
N THR A 40 5.31 3.00 -2.77
CA THR A 40 4.04 3.58 -3.20
C THR A 40 2.93 3.20 -2.23
N ALA A 41 1.87 4.00 -2.17
CA ALA A 41 0.74 3.76 -1.30
C ALA A 41 -0.58 3.91 -2.05
N ALA A 42 -1.52 3.01 -1.78
CA ALA A 42 -2.87 3.06 -2.31
C ALA A 42 -3.88 2.67 -1.23
N ALA A 43 -5.10 3.21 -1.32
CA ALA A 43 -6.20 2.72 -0.49
C ALA A 43 -6.48 1.25 -0.82
N ASP A 44 -6.79 0.45 0.20
CA ASP A 44 -7.25 -0.93 0.06
C ASP A 44 -8.71 -1.07 0.48
N THR A 45 -9.32 -2.19 0.09
CA THR A 45 -10.69 -2.52 0.52
C THR A 45 -10.75 -2.62 2.04
N GLY A 46 -11.74 -1.96 2.66
CA GLY A 46 -11.93 -2.01 4.12
C GLY A 46 -11.21 -0.91 4.90
N GLY A 47 -10.67 0.12 4.23
CA GLY A 47 -10.15 1.32 4.89
C GLY A 47 -8.68 1.24 5.34
N ALA A 48 -7.99 0.13 5.05
CA ALA A 48 -6.55 0.04 5.18
C ALA A 48 -5.84 0.75 4.02
N VAL A 49 -4.55 1.04 4.21
CA VAL A 49 -3.65 1.54 3.17
C VAL A 49 -2.64 0.44 2.84
N LYS A 50 -2.55 0.10 1.56
CA LYS A 50 -1.57 -0.84 1.03
C LYS A 50 -0.33 -0.10 0.58
N PHE A 51 0.77 -0.34 1.28
CA PHE A 51 2.09 0.11 0.87
C PHE A 51 2.76 -0.98 0.04
N THR A 52 3.32 -0.60 -1.10
CA THR A 52 4.08 -1.48 -2.00
C THR A 52 5.53 -1.03 -2.01
N PHE A 53 6.43 -1.95 -1.68
CA PHE A 53 7.88 -1.78 -1.70
C PHE A 53 8.40 -2.43 -2.98
N THR A 54 9.07 -1.65 -3.81
CA THR A 54 9.69 -2.09 -5.06
C THR A 54 11.19 -1.99 -4.92
N PHE A 55 11.86 -3.14 -4.92
CA PHE A 55 13.31 -3.24 -4.79
C PHE A 55 13.99 -3.27 -6.17
N SER A 56 15.23 -2.80 -6.25
CA SER A 56 16.04 -2.90 -7.48
C SER A 56 16.49 -4.33 -7.81
N GLU A 57 16.44 -5.22 -6.82
CA GLU A 57 16.91 -6.60 -6.88
C GLU A 57 16.25 -7.45 -5.78
N ASP A 58 16.50 -8.77 -5.79
CA ASP A 58 15.94 -9.67 -4.77
C ASP A 58 16.64 -9.44 -3.43
N VAL A 59 15.85 -9.17 -2.39
CA VAL A 59 16.30 -8.98 -1.01
C VAL A 59 16.02 -10.20 -0.12
N GLY A 60 15.46 -11.26 -0.70
CA GLY A 60 15.22 -12.53 -0.04
C GLY A 60 14.34 -12.37 1.20
N THR A 61 14.86 -12.73 2.36
CA THR A 61 14.14 -12.65 3.65
C THR A 61 14.72 -11.58 4.57
N SER A 62 15.59 -10.71 4.08
CA SER A 62 16.25 -9.70 4.90
C SER A 62 15.34 -8.52 5.26
N PHE A 63 14.28 -8.30 4.47
CA PHE A 63 13.31 -7.23 4.69
C PHE A 63 12.06 -7.77 5.38
N ASP A 64 11.74 -7.21 6.55
CA ASP A 64 10.54 -7.53 7.31
C ASP A 64 9.81 -6.28 7.86
N ALA A 65 8.76 -6.51 8.66
CA ALA A 65 7.95 -5.41 9.20
C ALA A 65 8.69 -4.55 10.24
N ALA A 66 9.75 -5.05 10.88
CA ALA A 66 10.56 -4.30 11.85
C ALA A 66 11.50 -3.29 11.18
N ASP A 67 11.77 -3.46 9.89
CA ASP A 67 12.54 -2.50 9.08
C ASP A 67 11.73 -1.24 8.72
N VAL A 68 10.42 -1.29 8.94
CA VAL A 68 9.46 -0.27 8.53
C VAL A 68 9.01 0.55 9.73
N VAL A 69 9.27 1.86 9.70
CA VAL A 69 8.76 2.81 10.68
C VAL A 69 7.45 3.40 10.17
N ILE A 70 6.42 3.40 11.01
CA ILE A 70 5.06 3.83 10.66
C ILE A 70 4.62 4.95 11.59
N THR A 71 3.99 5.98 11.02
CA THR A 71 3.34 7.07 11.75
C THR A 71 1.92 7.25 11.24
N GLY A 72 0.95 7.50 12.13
CA GLY A 72 -0.46 7.72 11.76
C GLY A 72 -1.26 6.43 11.52
N GLY A 73 -0.70 5.25 11.81
CA GLY A 73 -1.38 3.96 11.67
C GLY A 73 -0.61 2.82 12.30
N THR A 74 -1.15 1.61 12.19
CA THR A 74 -0.57 0.36 12.70
C THR A 74 -0.42 -0.63 11.56
N SER A 75 0.74 -1.27 11.43
CA SER A 75 0.97 -2.34 10.44
C SER A 75 0.23 -3.63 10.76
N ALA A 76 0.00 -4.43 9.72
CA ALA A 76 -0.19 -5.87 9.85
C ALA A 76 1.07 -6.54 10.45
N THR A 77 0.91 -7.75 10.96
CA THR A 77 1.99 -8.49 11.66
C THR A 77 3.20 -8.84 10.80
N SER A 78 3.04 -8.86 9.47
CA SER A 78 4.12 -9.23 8.55
C SER A 78 3.99 -8.50 7.22
N VAL A 79 5.12 -8.27 6.56
CA VAL A 79 5.18 -7.96 5.13
C VAL A 79 4.80 -9.19 4.30
N THR A 80 4.18 -8.99 3.14
CA THR A 80 3.84 -10.05 2.19
C THR A 80 4.74 -9.92 0.97
N ARG A 81 5.60 -10.92 0.73
CA ARG A 81 6.40 -11.03 -0.49
C ARG A 81 5.49 -11.46 -1.65
N VAL A 82 5.34 -10.59 -2.65
CA VAL A 82 4.53 -10.85 -3.85
C VAL A 82 5.37 -11.59 -4.89
N ASP A 83 6.59 -11.10 -5.11
CA ASP A 83 7.60 -11.73 -5.96
C ASP A 83 9.03 -11.38 -5.46
N ALA A 84 10.06 -11.55 -6.30
CA ALA A 84 11.44 -11.29 -5.91
C ALA A 84 11.73 -9.83 -5.53
N THR A 85 11.07 -8.89 -6.18
CA THR A 85 11.36 -7.45 -6.04
C THR A 85 10.17 -6.66 -5.49
N HIS A 86 9.01 -7.28 -5.27
CA HIS A 86 7.82 -6.59 -4.79
C HIS A 86 7.27 -7.18 -3.50
N TYR A 87 7.13 -6.32 -2.49
CA TYR A 87 6.61 -6.66 -1.18
C TYR A 87 5.48 -5.70 -0.84
N THR A 88 4.54 -6.14 -0.02
CA THR A 88 3.41 -5.31 0.40
C THR A 88 3.23 -5.34 1.92
N LEU A 89 2.74 -4.23 2.46
CA LEU A 89 2.36 -4.11 3.87
C LEU A 89 1.02 -3.36 3.96
N LEU A 90 0.07 -3.97 4.65
CA LEU A 90 -1.16 -3.29 5.02
C LEU A 90 -0.95 -2.49 6.29
N VAL A 91 -1.38 -1.24 6.27
CA VAL A 91 -1.36 -0.34 7.42
C VAL A 91 -2.78 0.15 7.66
N THR A 92 -3.28 -0.08 8.86
CA THR A 92 -4.58 0.44 9.30
C THR A 92 -4.37 1.85 9.85
N PRO A 93 -4.93 2.89 9.21
CA PRO A 93 -4.87 4.25 9.73
C PRO A 93 -5.49 4.34 11.13
N SER A 94 -4.91 5.15 12.02
CA SER A 94 -5.48 5.41 13.35
C SER A 94 -6.68 6.36 13.31
N GLY A 95 -6.91 7.01 12.17
CA GLY A 95 -7.99 7.96 11.94
C GLY A 95 -7.82 8.64 10.57
N SER A 96 -8.48 9.78 10.39
CA SER A 96 -8.20 10.68 9.28
C SER A 96 -6.85 11.37 9.46
N GLY A 97 -6.17 11.65 8.36
CA GLY A 97 -4.87 12.30 8.35
C GLY A 97 -3.80 11.50 7.61
N ALA A 98 -2.55 11.92 7.79
CA ALA A 98 -1.42 11.33 7.11
C ALA A 98 -0.98 10.01 7.76
N VAL A 99 -0.90 8.95 6.95
CA VAL A 99 -0.22 7.70 7.26
C VAL A 99 1.10 7.68 6.51
N THR A 100 2.21 7.64 7.24
CA THR A 100 3.55 7.65 6.65
C THR A 100 4.27 6.36 6.98
N VAL A 101 4.90 5.80 5.95
CA VAL A 101 5.82 4.67 6.04
C VAL A 101 7.21 5.14 5.66
N ASN A 102 8.22 4.72 6.43
CA ASN A 102 9.62 5.02 6.18
C ASN A 102 10.50 3.79 6.38
N VAL A 103 11.41 3.56 5.43
CA VAL A 103 12.50 2.57 5.53
C VAL A 103 13.81 3.34 5.51
N ALA A 104 14.62 3.21 6.57
CA ALA A 104 15.91 3.90 6.67
C ALA A 104 17.00 3.19 5.86
N ALA A 105 18.17 3.82 5.73
CA ALA A 105 19.37 3.14 5.27
C ALA A 105 19.82 2.04 6.25
N ALA A 106 20.52 1.04 5.74
CA ALA A 106 21.07 -0.11 6.47
C ALA A 106 20.01 -0.89 7.28
N LYS A 107 18.85 -1.13 6.65
CA LYS A 107 17.74 -1.92 7.20
C LYS A 107 17.63 -3.30 6.60
N PHE A 108 17.83 -3.43 5.31
CA PHE A 108 17.75 -4.70 4.62
C PHE A 108 18.97 -4.91 3.72
N LYS A 109 19.16 -6.15 3.29
CA LYS A 109 20.28 -6.59 2.45
C LYS A 109 19.81 -7.34 1.22
N ASP A 110 20.58 -7.29 0.15
CA ASP A 110 20.38 -8.18 -1.00
C ASP A 110 20.85 -9.62 -0.69
N ILE A 111 20.73 -10.51 -1.68
CA ILE A 111 21.24 -11.89 -1.59
C ILE A 111 22.78 -11.95 -1.50
N ALA A 112 23.48 -10.94 -2.02
CA ALA A 112 24.93 -10.80 -1.94
C ALA A 112 25.43 -10.17 -0.62
N ASN A 113 24.50 -9.86 0.29
CA ASN A 113 24.73 -9.29 1.61
C ASN A 113 25.18 -7.81 1.60
N ASN A 114 24.89 -7.04 0.55
CA ASN A 114 25.07 -5.59 0.54
C ASN A 114 23.88 -4.89 1.22
N ASP A 115 24.16 -3.93 2.11
CA ASP A 115 23.14 -3.12 2.79
C ASP A 115 22.51 -2.09 1.86
N ASN A 116 21.21 -1.83 2.00
CA ASN A 116 20.60 -0.67 1.36
C ASN A 116 21.24 0.63 1.88
N THR A 117 21.60 1.54 0.97
CA THR A 117 22.33 2.77 1.33
C THR A 117 21.43 4.00 1.47
N ALA A 118 20.28 4.00 0.82
CA ALA A 118 19.33 5.11 0.82
C ALA A 118 18.07 4.77 1.62
N SER A 119 17.49 5.79 2.26
CA SER A 119 16.15 5.72 2.85
C SER A 119 15.06 6.01 1.82
N ALA A 120 13.88 5.47 2.03
CA ALA A 120 12.68 5.80 1.26
C ALA A 120 11.48 6.01 2.20
N SER A 121 10.58 6.91 1.81
CA SER A 121 9.32 7.13 2.52
C SER A 121 8.16 7.35 1.55
N SER A 122 6.96 7.07 2.02
CA SER A 122 5.71 7.38 1.32
C SER A 122 4.65 7.78 2.33
N THR A 123 3.83 8.76 1.97
CA THR A 123 2.72 9.25 2.78
C THR A 123 1.42 9.09 2.01
N PHE A 124 0.40 8.56 2.69
CA PHE A 124 -0.97 8.47 2.19
C PHE A 124 -1.90 9.21 3.15
N THR A 125 -2.70 10.14 2.64
CA THR A 125 -3.64 10.90 3.46
C THR A 125 -5.03 10.28 3.39
N THR A 126 -5.57 9.88 4.54
CA THR A 126 -6.93 9.37 4.67
C THR A 126 -7.89 10.52 5.04
N SER A 127 -9.08 10.51 4.46
CA SER A 127 -10.18 11.39 4.85
C SER A 127 -11.38 10.54 5.24
N THR A 128 -11.99 10.87 6.37
CA THR A 128 -13.33 10.40 6.72
C THR A 128 -14.30 11.51 6.36
N ASP A 129 -14.45 11.81 5.07
CA ASP A 129 -15.54 12.69 4.65
C ASP A 129 -16.85 11.96 4.87
N THR A 130 -17.51 12.28 5.98
CA THR A 130 -18.88 11.89 6.22
C THR A 130 -19.76 12.77 5.36
N LEU A 131 -20.24 12.23 4.24
CA LEU A 131 -21.28 12.89 3.46
C LEU A 131 -22.55 12.96 4.30
N LEU A 132 -22.82 14.12 4.92
CA LEU A 132 -23.97 14.31 5.80
C LEU A 132 -25.30 14.40 5.02
N ALA A 133 -25.26 14.77 3.75
CA ALA A 133 -26.38 14.72 2.83
C ALA A 133 -25.91 14.90 1.38
N SER A 134 -26.49 14.11 0.46
CA SER A 134 -26.40 14.33 -0.98
C SER A 134 -27.73 14.85 -1.54
N PHE A 135 -27.70 15.49 -2.72
CA PHE A 135 -28.90 15.63 -3.55
C PHE A 135 -29.12 14.40 -4.44
N ASP A 136 -28.25 13.41 -4.35
CA ASP A 136 -28.31 12.14 -5.08
C ASP A 136 -28.74 10.96 -4.18
N GLU A 137 -29.48 11.25 -3.11
CA GLU A 137 -30.01 10.22 -2.22
C GLU A 137 -31.17 9.45 -2.87
N THR A 138 -31.30 8.17 -2.53
CA THR A 138 -32.41 7.31 -3.02
C THR A 138 -33.78 7.80 -2.54
N THR A 139 -33.82 8.43 -1.35
CA THR A 139 -34.99 9.15 -0.84
C THR A 139 -34.75 10.64 -1.03
N ALA A 140 -35.56 11.27 -1.88
CA ALA A 140 -35.40 12.69 -2.18
C ALA A 140 -35.53 13.55 -0.92
N LEU A 141 -34.58 14.46 -0.71
CA LEU A 141 -34.63 15.43 0.39
C LEU A 141 -35.84 16.35 0.23
N ALA A 142 -36.54 16.60 1.34
CA ALA A 142 -37.69 17.49 1.38
C ALA A 142 -37.28 18.93 1.71
N PHE A 143 -37.87 19.89 1.00
CA PHE A 143 -37.80 21.31 1.35
C PHE A 143 -39.00 21.64 2.24
N VAL A 144 -38.76 22.26 3.40
CA VAL A 144 -39.82 22.63 4.37
C VAL A 144 -39.74 24.14 4.64
N GLY A 145 -40.89 24.81 4.67
CA GLY A 145 -41.01 26.27 4.85
C GLY A 145 -41.55 27.01 3.62
N PHE A 146 -41.72 28.33 3.70
CA PHE A 146 -42.13 29.23 2.59
C PHE A 146 -43.52 28.98 1.98
N ASN A 147 -44.57 28.72 2.79
CA ASN A 147 -45.91 28.41 2.27
C ASN A 147 -45.94 27.25 1.25
N GLY A 148 -45.08 26.25 1.43
CA GLY A 148 -45.05 25.06 0.59
C GLY A 148 -44.05 25.11 -0.57
N GLY A 149 -43.24 26.17 -0.69
CA GLY A 149 -42.13 26.24 -1.64
C GLY A 149 -42.51 25.70 -3.02
N GLU A 150 -43.69 26.08 -3.53
CA GLU A 150 -44.26 25.49 -4.74
C GLU A 150 -43.29 25.70 -5.90
N GLY A 151 -42.55 24.64 -6.25
CA GLY A 151 -41.55 24.61 -7.32
C GLY A 151 -40.09 24.44 -6.89
N SER A 152 -39.75 24.44 -5.59
CA SER A 152 -38.42 24.03 -5.14
C SER A 152 -38.29 22.50 -5.20
N ALA A 153 -37.21 22.02 -5.79
CA ALA A 153 -37.02 20.59 -6.04
C ALA A 153 -35.54 20.23 -6.17
N VAL A 154 -35.23 18.96 -5.92
CA VAL A 154 -34.00 18.37 -6.42
C VAL A 154 -34.17 18.12 -7.92
N VAL A 155 -33.29 18.68 -8.73
CA VAL A 155 -33.31 18.57 -10.20
C VAL A 155 -31.95 18.08 -10.70
N ALA A 156 -31.88 17.65 -11.96
CA ALA A 156 -30.58 17.35 -12.58
C ALA A 156 -29.64 18.57 -12.49
N GLY A 157 -28.36 18.30 -12.23
CA GLY A 157 -27.34 19.34 -12.18
C GLY A 157 -27.18 20.07 -13.52
N PRO A 158 -26.53 21.24 -13.52
CA PRO A 158 -26.23 21.97 -14.75
C PRO A 158 -25.36 21.12 -15.68
N THR A 159 -25.42 21.40 -16.99
CA THR A 159 -24.59 20.71 -17.98
C THR A 159 -23.11 20.82 -17.61
N GLY A 160 -22.45 19.67 -17.43
CA GLY A 160 -21.07 19.59 -16.94
C GLY A 160 -20.92 19.25 -15.45
N GLY A 161 -22.02 19.17 -14.70
CA GLY A 161 -22.06 18.62 -13.34
C GLY A 161 -22.25 17.10 -13.32
N SER A 162 -21.80 16.45 -12.25
CA SER A 162 -21.85 14.99 -12.07
C SER A 162 -22.98 14.51 -11.15
N ALA A 163 -23.84 15.40 -10.65
CA ALA A 163 -24.86 15.07 -9.65
C ALA A 163 -26.10 15.98 -9.76
N ASN A 164 -27.17 15.61 -9.05
CA ASN A 164 -28.35 16.45 -8.88
C ASN A 164 -28.04 17.72 -8.07
N ALA A 165 -28.88 18.75 -8.22
CA ALA A 165 -28.76 20.03 -7.53
C ALA A 165 -30.10 20.48 -6.93
N ALA A 166 -30.04 21.22 -5.83
CA ALA A 166 -31.20 21.91 -5.29
C ALA A 166 -31.55 23.13 -6.16
N LYS A 167 -32.76 23.13 -6.71
CA LYS A 167 -33.37 24.30 -7.32
C LYS A 167 -34.27 24.98 -6.30
N VAL A 168 -33.90 26.19 -5.88
CA VAL A 168 -34.72 27.03 -4.99
C VAL A 168 -35.36 28.13 -5.83
N LEU A 169 -36.69 28.12 -5.95
CA LEU A 169 -37.45 29.14 -6.68
C LEU A 169 -38.13 30.09 -5.71
N ARG A 170 -38.10 31.40 -6.03
CA ARG A 170 -38.86 32.43 -5.31
C ARG A 170 -40.22 32.61 -5.96
N THR A 171 -41.28 32.44 -5.19
CA THR A 171 -42.66 32.78 -5.56
C THR A 171 -43.23 33.70 -4.48
N GLY A 172 -43.71 34.89 -4.87
CA GLY A 172 -44.19 35.93 -3.94
C GLY A 172 -43.08 36.90 -3.47
N GLY A 173 -43.44 38.18 -3.33
CA GLY A 173 -42.51 39.30 -3.14
C GLY A 173 -41.84 39.42 -1.76
N ASP A 174 -41.87 38.37 -0.93
CA ASP A 174 -41.31 38.43 0.43
C ASP A 174 -39.77 38.46 0.42
N PRO A 175 -39.14 39.18 1.38
CA PRO A 175 -37.70 39.25 1.50
C PRO A 175 -37.11 37.90 1.93
N TRP A 176 -36.03 37.49 1.26
CA TRP A 176 -35.37 36.21 1.49
C TRP A 176 -34.55 36.23 2.78
N ALA A 177 -34.79 35.29 3.69
CA ALA A 177 -34.01 35.10 4.93
C ALA A 177 -33.10 33.85 4.92
N GLY A 178 -32.77 33.29 3.73
CA GLY A 178 -32.04 32.02 3.58
C GLY A 178 -32.97 30.82 3.34
N ALA A 179 -32.43 29.67 2.89
CA ALA A 179 -33.17 28.41 2.69
C ALA A 179 -32.71 27.36 3.72
N LYS A 180 -33.64 26.55 4.26
CA LYS A 180 -33.32 25.44 5.18
C LYS A 180 -33.62 24.10 4.52
N VAL A 181 -32.57 23.29 4.33
CA VAL A 181 -32.70 21.88 3.96
C VAL A 181 -32.68 21.08 5.26
N THR A 182 -33.62 20.15 5.43
CA THR A 182 -33.65 19.27 6.60
C THR A 182 -33.21 17.88 6.18
N VAL A 183 -32.24 17.34 6.91
CA VAL A 183 -31.79 15.96 6.77
C VAL A 183 -32.39 15.21 7.96
N SER A 184 -33.41 14.40 7.72
CA SER A 184 -33.93 13.46 8.71
C SER A 184 -33.12 12.16 8.63
N ALA A 185 -32.56 11.74 9.75
CA ALA A 185 -31.89 10.44 9.90
C ALA A 185 -32.89 9.28 9.83
#